data_AF-A0A3R8PFA8-F1
#
_entry.id   AF-A0A3R8PFA8-F1
#
_cell.length_a   1.000
_cell.length_b   1.000
_cell.length_c   1.000
_cell.angle_alpha   90.00
_cell.angle_beta   90.00
_cell.angle_gamma   90.00
#
_symmetry.space_group_name_H-M   'P 1'
#
loop_
_entity.id
_entity.type
_entity.pdbx_description
1 polymer ?
#
loop_
_entity_poly.entity_id
_entity_poly.type
_entity_poly.pdbx_seq_one_letter_code
_entity_poly.pdbx_strand_id
1 'polypeptide(L)'
;MQTAKNISKYLLSVGAIFLLSTYLYFDNSSTFGHILTFLSVTTGFTITALSIIATSNFSKDLYKKEAPDDNSKTLLHQLVGKFEKSTLTFASAIVLILIFSLIEPTNFKEWSFFNTTISFKTVLSGSIWFLTFMSIWLFVDLLRMFSKFVIQSAKRQ
;
A
#
# COMPACT_ATOMS: atom_id res chain seq x y z
N MET A 1 21.27 2.58 15.41
CA MET A 1 21.06 3.20 14.09
C MET A 1 19.69 2.83 13.46
N GLN A 2 19.23 1.58 13.60
CA GLN A 2 17.93 1.12 13.05
C GLN A 2 16.70 1.77 13.71
N THR A 3 16.75 2.01 15.02
CA THR A 3 15.70 2.71 15.78
C THR A 3 15.51 4.16 15.32
N ALA A 4 16.59 4.93 15.14
CA ALA A 4 16.55 6.30 14.64
C ALA A 4 15.98 6.38 13.20
N LYS A 5 16.35 5.44 12.34
CA LYS A 5 15.81 5.34 10.96
C LYS A 5 14.31 5.06 10.94
N ASN A 6 13.81 4.26 11.88
CA ASN A 6 12.38 3.97 12.01
C ASN A 6 11.62 5.19 12.54
N ILE A 7 12.13 5.87 13.57
CA ILE A 7 11.52 7.09 14.12
C ILE A 7 11.41 8.19 13.06
N SER A 8 12.48 8.40 12.27
CA SER A 8 12.48 9.35 11.16
C SER A 8 11.42 9.03 10.09
N LYS A 9 11.24 7.75 9.74
CA LYS A 9 10.18 7.32 8.82
C LYS A 9 8.79 7.58 9.38
N TYR A 10 8.57 7.33 10.67
CA TYR A 10 7.29 7.63 11.32
C TYR A 10 6.99 9.14 11.30
N LEU A 11 7.97 9.97 11.66
CA LEU A 11 7.83 11.43 11.60
C LEU A 11 7.52 11.93 10.18
N LEU A 12 8.17 11.37 9.17
CA LEU A 12 7.87 11.66 7.76
C LEU A 12 6.44 11.25 7.38
N SER A 13 5.97 10.08 7.80
CA SER A 13 4.61 9.63 7.53
C SER A 13 3.55 10.50 8.22
N VAL A 14 3.78 10.87 9.48
CA VAL A 14 2.89 11.76 10.24
C VAL A 14 2.89 13.16 9.61
N GLY A 15 4.05 13.67 9.21
CA GLY A 15 4.17 14.95 8.51
C GLY A 15 3.46 14.95 7.15
N ALA A 16 3.57 13.87 6.38
CA ALA A 16 2.88 13.73 5.10
C ALA A 16 1.35 13.68 5.27
N ILE A 17 0.86 12.92 6.26
CA ILE A 17 -0.58 12.87 6.58
C ILE A 17 -1.07 14.25 7.02
N PHE A 18 -0.30 14.94 7.88
CA PHE A 18 -0.64 16.28 8.34
C PHE A 18 -0.73 17.27 7.17
N LEU A 19 0.25 17.27 6.26
CA LEU A 19 0.25 18.11 5.06
C LEU A 19 -0.93 17.81 4.13
N LEU A 20 -1.24 16.54 3.90
CA LEU A 20 -2.37 16.11 3.08
C LEU A 20 -3.71 16.47 3.73
N SER A 21 -3.79 16.44 5.06
CA SER A 21 -4.99 16.76 5.83
C SER A 21 -5.25 18.25 5.99
N THR A 22 -4.22 19.11 5.96
CA THR A 22 -4.35 20.53 6.34
C THR A 22 -4.05 21.49 5.18
N TYR A 23 -2.88 21.35 4.56
CA TYR A 23 -2.41 22.31 3.56
C TYR A 23 -2.92 22.03 2.14
N LEU A 24 -2.95 20.75 1.75
CA LEU A 24 -3.42 20.34 0.43
C LEU A 24 -4.93 20.07 0.38
N TYR A 25 -5.56 19.88 1.55
CA TYR A 25 -6.99 19.64 1.78
C TYR A 25 -7.74 19.07 0.57
N PHE A 26 -7.51 17.78 0.27
CA PHE A 26 -8.23 17.09 -0.78
C PHE A 26 -9.63 16.65 -0.29
N ASP A 27 -10.60 17.58 -0.28
CA ASP A 27 -12.01 17.28 0.00
C ASP A 27 -12.72 16.67 -1.21
N ASN A 28 -12.17 15.56 -1.69
CA ASN A 28 -12.67 14.81 -2.83
C ASN A 28 -13.17 13.43 -2.37
N SER A 29 -14.08 13.40 -1.38
CA SER A 29 -14.65 12.13 -0.89
C SER A 29 -15.36 11.35 -1.99
N SER A 30 -15.92 12.05 -2.98
CA SER A 30 -16.48 11.46 -4.20
C SER A 30 -15.49 10.58 -4.98
N THR A 31 -14.19 10.88 -4.90
CA THR A 31 -13.12 10.12 -5.57
C THR A 31 -12.80 8.80 -4.85
N PHE A 32 -13.20 8.65 -3.58
CA PHE A 32 -12.92 7.43 -2.81
C PHE A 32 -13.57 6.18 -3.41
N GLY A 33 -14.69 6.31 -4.13
CA GLY A 33 -15.27 5.21 -4.89
C GLY A 33 -14.37 4.71 -6.02
N HIS A 34 -13.72 5.62 -6.74
CA HIS A 34 -12.74 5.28 -7.77
C HIS A 34 -11.48 4.66 -7.17
N ILE A 35 -11.00 5.19 -6.04
CA ILE A 35 -9.85 4.61 -5.32
C ILE A 35 -10.16 3.20 -4.84
N LEU A 36 -11.36 2.96 -4.28
CA LEU A 36 -11.78 1.65 -3.83
C LEU A 36 -11.82 0.65 -4.99
N THR A 37 -12.35 1.05 -6.14
CA THR A 37 -12.33 0.23 -7.37
C THR A 37 -10.91 -0.11 -7.80
N PHE A 38 -10.02 0.88 -7.83
CA PHE A 38 -8.60 0.67 -8.12
C PHE A 38 -7.97 -0.34 -7.16
N LEU A 39 -8.16 -0.16 -5.85
CA LEU A 39 -7.60 -1.05 -4.81
C LEU A 39 -8.16 -2.48 -4.91
N SER A 40 -9.43 -2.65 -5.26
CA SER A 40 -10.02 -3.98 -5.51
C SER A 40 -9.37 -4.66 -6.71
N VAL A 41 -9.16 -3.93 -7.82
CA VAL A 41 -8.50 -4.45 -9.02
C VAL A 41 -7.03 -4.82 -8.72
N THR A 42 -6.29 -3.94 -8.03
CA THR A 42 -4.89 -4.24 -7.69
C THR A 42 -4.77 -5.42 -6.73
N THR A 43 -5.70 -5.58 -5.79
CA THR A 43 -5.77 -6.75 -4.89
C THR A 43 -6.06 -8.04 -5.67
N GLY A 44 -6.98 -8.00 -6.64
CA GLY A 44 -7.21 -9.14 -7.54
C GLY A 44 -5.94 -9.51 -8.32
N PHE A 45 -5.26 -8.49 -8.88
CA PHE A 45 -3.98 -8.67 -9.57
C PHE A 45 -2.92 -9.32 -8.65
N THR A 46 -2.77 -8.88 -7.41
CA THR A 46 -1.73 -9.44 -6.52
C THR A 46 -1.97 -10.91 -6.21
N ILE A 47 -3.23 -11.30 -5.97
CA ILE A 47 -3.60 -12.69 -5.72
C ILE A 47 -3.34 -13.55 -6.96
N THR A 48 -3.76 -13.10 -8.14
CA THR A 48 -3.55 -13.83 -9.39
C THR A 48 -2.07 -13.95 -9.74
N ALA A 49 -1.32 -12.85 -9.65
CA ALA A 49 0.12 -12.85 -9.91
C ALA A 49 0.86 -13.80 -8.96
N LEU A 50 0.50 -13.81 -7.67
CA LEU A 50 1.08 -14.72 -6.69
C LEU A 50 0.76 -16.19 -7.01
N SER A 51 -0.47 -16.49 -7.44
CA SER A 51 -0.87 -17.84 -7.87
C SER A 51 -0.08 -18.31 -9.10
N ILE A 52 0.10 -17.45 -10.11
CA ILE A 52 0.93 -17.74 -11.29
C ILE A 52 2.37 -18.01 -10.88
N ILE A 53 2.92 -17.17 -10.01
CA ILE A 53 4.28 -17.35 -9.52
C ILE A 53 4.40 -18.70 -8.81
N ALA A 54 3.53 -18.97 -7.83
CA ALA A 54 3.56 -20.19 -7.02
C ALA A 54 3.48 -21.46 -7.87
N THR A 55 2.65 -21.47 -8.91
CA THR A 55 2.44 -22.63 -9.79
C THR A 55 3.48 -22.78 -10.91
N SER A 56 4.31 -21.77 -11.17
CA SER A 56 5.34 -21.85 -12.21
C SER A 56 6.49 -22.80 -11.83
N ASN A 57 7.15 -23.41 -12.83
CA ASN A 57 8.39 -24.16 -12.58
C ASN A 57 9.55 -23.27 -12.08
N PHE A 58 9.52 -21.97 -12.40
CA PHE A 58 10.53 -21.01 -11.96
C PHE A 58 10.47 -20.74 -10.44
N SER A 59 9.33 -20.94 -9.77
CA SER A 59 9.24 -20.80 -8.31
C SER A 59 10.07 -21.84 -7.57
N LYS A 60 10.19 -23.06 -8.11
CA LYS A 60 11.03 -24.12 -7.55
C LYS A 60 12.51 -23.72 -7.57
N ASP A 61 12.94 -22.98 -8.58
CA ASP A 61 14.30 -22.47 -8.68
C ASP A 61 14.54 -21.28 -7.74
N LEU A 62 13.53 -20.42 -7.55
CA LEU A 62 13.59 -19.33 -6.58
C LEU A 62 13.62 -19.84 -5.13
N TYR A 63 13.00 -20.99 -4.86
CA TYR A 63 13.07 -21.64 -3.56
C TYR A 63 14.48 -22.16 -3.24
N LYS A 64 15.24 -22.59 -4.25
CA LYS A 64 16.60 -23.11 -4.09
C LYS A 64 17.67 -22.01 -3.94
N LYS A 65 17.30 -20.75 -4.20
CA LYS A 65 18.21 -19.61 -4.09
C LYS A 65 17.98 -18.88 -2.78
N GLU A 66 19.02 -18.81 -1.97
CA GLU A 66 19.06 -17.98 -0.77
C GLU A 66 18.92 -16.50 -1.13
N ALA A 67 18.28 -15.75 -0.24
CA ALA A 67 18.13 -14.33 -0.40
C ALA A 67 19.46 -13.61 -0.10
N PRO A 68 19.86 -12.62 -0.92
CA PRO A 68 21.13 -11.91 -0.74
C PRO A 68 21.23 -11.11 0.55
N ASP A 69 20.08 -10.81 1.18
CA ASP A 69 20.00 -10.00 2.39
C ASP A 69 19.76 -10.82 3.68
N ASP A 70 19.42 -12.11 3.54
CA ASP A 70 19.06 -12.98 4.66
C ASP A 70 19.13 -14.46 4.24
N ASN A 71 20.21 -15.15 4.63
CA ASN A 71 20.43 -16.55 4.28
C ASN A 71 19.40 -17.50 4.93
N SER A 72 18.60 -17.04 5.89
CA SER A 72 17.50 -17.83 6.46
C SER A 72 16.25 -17.87 5.57
N LYS A 73 16.20 -17.03 4.53
CA LYS A 73 15.06 -16.90 3.62
C LYS A 73 15.47 -17.19 2.19
N THR A 74 14.54 -17.76 1.43
CA THR A 74 14.70 -17.96 -0.01
C THR A 74 14.24 -16.71 -0.76
N LEU A 75 14.67 -16.56 -2.02
CA LEU A 75 14.16 -15.49 -2.89
C LEU A 75 12.64 -15.58 -3.05
N LEU A 76 12.07 -16.79 -3.02
CA LEU A 76 10.62 -16.97 -3.03
C LEU A 76 9.97 -16.36 -1.79
N HIS A 77 10.57 -16.51 -0.61
CA HIS A 77 10.02 -15.95 0.62
C HIS A 77 10.06 -14.40 0.61
N GLN A 78 11.14 -13.80 0.10
CA GLN A 78 11.19 -12.34 -0.12
C GLN A 78 10.11 -11.88 -1.11
N LEU A 79 9.86 -12.65 -2.17
CA LEU A 79 8.87 -12.35 -3.18
C LEU A 79 7.45 -12.38 -2.58
N VAL A 80 7.10 -13.47 -1.89
CA VAL A 80 5.82 -13.62 -1.20
C VAL A 80 5.60 -12.48 -0.20
N GLY A 81 6.62 -12.15 0.60
CA GLY A 81 6.53 -11.06 1.57
C GLY A 81 6.28 -9.68 0.94
N LYS A 82 6.76 -9.43 -0.28
CA LYS A 82 6.44 -8.18 -1.02
C LYS A 82 4.98 -8.14 -1.47
N PHE A 83 4.45 -9.25 -1.97
CA PHE A 83 3.04 -9.37 -2.35
C PHE A 83 2.14 -9.24 -1.13
N GLU A 84 2.45 -9.95 -0.04
CA GLU A 84 1.70 -9.90 1.22
C GLU A 84 1.65 -8.48 1.81
N LYS A 85 2.81 -7.80 1.88
CA LYS A 85 2.87 -6.41 2.36
C LYS A 85 2.01 -5.48 1.50
N SER A 86 2.01 -5.66 0.19
CA SER A 86 1.23 -4.83 -0.71
C SER A 86 -0.26 -5.08 -0.56
N THR A 87 -0.67 -6.36 -0.50
CA THR A 87 -2.06 -6.76 -0.23
C THR A 87 -2.55 -6.22 1.12
N LEU A 88 -1.74 -6.29 2.17
CA LEU A 88 -2.09 -5.73 3.48
C LEU A 88 -2.25 -4.21 3.43
N THR A 89 -1.42 -3.52 2.63
CA THR A 89 -1.53 -2.07 2.41
C THR A 89 -2.80 -1.71 1.65
N PHE A 90 -3.17 -2.50 0.63
CA PHE A 90 -4.41 -2.27 -0.12
C PHE A 90 -5.64 -2.55 0.74
N ALA A 91 -5.62 -3.64 1.51
CA ALA A 91 -6.70 -4.00 2.43
C ALA A 91 -6.89 -2.94 3.52
N SER A 92 -5.81 -2.43 4.12
CA SER A 92 -5.90 -1.37 5.12
C SER A 92 -6.47 -0.07 4.53
N ALA A 93 -6.09 0.28 3.30
CA ALA A 93 -6.66 1.42 2.58
C ALA A 93 -8.16 1.25 2.32
N ILE A 94 -8.61 0.06 1.89
CA ILE A 94 -10.03 -0.25 1.70
C ILE A 94 -10.79 -0.11 3.03
N VAL A 95 -10.28 -0.71 4.11
CA VAL A 95 -10.91 -0.62 5.44
C VAL A 95 -11.03 0.83 5.89
N LEU A 96 -9.98 1.64 5.68
CA LEU A 96 -9.98 3.05 6.04
C LEU A 96 -11.04 3.85 5.26
N ILE A 97 -11.20 3.58 3.96
CA ILE A 97 -12.23 4.19 3.10
C ILE A 97 -13.64 3.79 3.58
N LEU A 98 -13.84 2.51 3.93
CA LEU A 98 -15.13 2.03 4.44
C LEU A 98 -15.49 2.70 5.78
N ILE A 99 -14.51 2.83 6.69
CA ILE A 99 -14.70 3.55 7.95
C ILE A 99 -15.06 5.01 7.67
N PHE A 100 -14.36 5.68 6.74
CA PHE A 100 -14.67 7.05 6.37
C PHE A 100 -16.09 7.20 5.82
N SER A 101 -16.52 6.30 4.92
CA SER A 101 -17.88 6.34 4.35
C SER A 101 -18.97 6.11 5.41
N LEU A 102 -18.71 5.28 6.42
CA LEU A 102 -19.66 5.05 7.52
C LEU A 102 -19.84 6.28 8.42
N ILE A 103 -18.75 7.04 8.64
CA ILE A 103 -18.76 8.20 9.54
C ILE A 103 -19.01 9.53 8.81
N GLU A 104 -18.90 9.57 7.48
CA GLU A 104 -19.15 10.75 6.66
C GLU A 104 -20.47 11.50 6.96
N PRO A 105 -21.62 10.82 7.21
CA PRO A 105 -22.86 11.51 7.53
C PRO A 105 -22.91 12.11 8.95
N THR A 106 -21.90 11.86 9.80
CA THR A 106 -21.88 12.38 11.17
C THR A 106 -21.09 13.68 11.27
N ASN A 107 -21.69 14.69 11.93
CA ASN A 107 -21.04 15.96 12.19
C ASN A 107 -20.12 15.84 13.41
N PHE A 108 -18.82 15.74 13.17
CA PHE A 108 -17.81 15.74 14.22
C PHE A 108 -17.49 17.16 14.68
N LYS A 109 -17.10 17.29 15.95
CA LYS A 109 -16.66 18.56 16.52
C LYS A 109 -15.37 19.02 15.84
N GLU A 110 -15.41 20.21 15.24
CA GLU A 110 -14.26 20.81 14.57
C GLU A 110 -13.39 21.57 15.58
N TRP A 111 -12.07 21.40 15.50
CA TRP A 111 -11.11 22.15 16.31
C TRP A 111 -10.35 23.10 15.38
N SER A 112 -10.47 24.41 15.61
CA SER A 112 -9.71 25.42 14.88
C SER A 112 -8.34 25.61 15.52
N PHE A 113 -7.27 25.37 14.77
CA PHE A 113 -5.89 25.63 15.20
C PHE A 113 -5.17 26.41 14.08
N PHE A 114 -4.56 27.57 14.39
CA PHE A 114 -3.83 28.41 13.41
C PHE A 114 -4.56 28.63 12.06
N ASN A 115 -5.83 29.08 12.07
CA ASN A 115 -6.66 29.26 10.86
C ASN A 115 -6.94 27.99 10.03
N THR A 116 -6.56 26.81 10.51
CA THR A 116 -6.92 25.52 9.92
C THR A 116 -7.95 24.81 10.79
N THR A 117 -9.05 24.38 10.18
CA THR A 117 -10.05 23.52 10.81
C THR A 117 -9.60 22.07 10.70
N ILE A 118 -9.15 21.51 11.82
CA ILE A 118 -8.78 20.10 11.91
C ILE A 118 -9.98 19.36 12.51
N SER A 119 -10.50 18.39 11.78
CA SER A 119 -11.54 17.49 12.27
C SER A 119 -11.08 16.04 12.13
N PHE A 120 -11.74 15.13 12.84
CA PHE A 120 -11.45 13.70 12.67
C PHE A 120 -11.60 13.26 11.21
N LYS A 121 -12.57 13.84 10.49
CA LYS A 121 -12.80 13.60 9.06
C LYS A 121 -11.62 14.06 8.20
N THR A 122 -11.02 15.22 8.50
CA THR A 122 -9.87 15.73 7.71
C THR A 122 -8.65 14.84 7.87
N VAL A 123 -8.36 14.41 9.10
CA VAL A 123 -7.21 13.51 9.40
C VAL A 123 -7.41 12.15 8.74
N LEU A 124 -8.64 11.63 8.75
CA LEU A 124 -8.97 10.36 8.12
C LEU A 124 -8.83 10.45 6.59
N SER A 125 -9.32 11.53 5.97
CA SER A 125 -9.13 11.80 4.54
C SER A 125 -7.64 11.87 4.14
N GLY A 126 -6.83 12.62 4.90
CA GLY A 126 -5.38 12.68 4.68
C GLY A 126 -4.70 11.32 4.78
N SER A 127 -5.15 10.47 5.70
CA SER A 127 -4.66 9.10 5.88
C SER A 127 -5.04 8.18 4.70
N ILE A 128 -6.26 8.33 4.15
CA ILE A 128 -6.70 7.62 2.94
C ILE A 128 -5.81 7.99 1.75
N TRP A 129 -5.57 9.28 1.54
CA TRP A 129 -4.71 9.75 0.45
C TRP A 129 -3.28 9.23 0.59
N PHE A 130 -2.71 9.29 1.80
CA PHE A 130 -1.39 8.74 2.06
C PHE A 130 -1.30 7.25 1.69
N LEU A 131 -2.26 6.44 2.16
CA LEU A 131 -2.31 5.01 1.82
C LEU A 131 -2.57 4.77 0.33
N THR A 132 -3.32 5.64 -0.34
CA THR A 132 -3.57 5.56 -1.78
C THR A 132 -2.27 5.76 -2.57
N PHE A 133 -1.50 6.79 -2.27
CA PHE A 133 -0.22 7.04 -2.93
C PHE A 133 0.77 5.89 -2.67
N MET A 134 0.84 5.40 -1.44
CA MET A 134 1.65 4.23 -1.10
C MET A 134 1.19 2.99 -1.88
N SER A 135 -0.13 2.82 -2.06
CA SER A 135 -0.70 1.70 -2.80
C SER A 135 -0.33 1.75 -4.28
N ILE A 136 -0.43 2.93 -4.91
CA ILE A 136 -0.01 3.14 -6.30
C ILE A 136 1.47 2.81 -6.47
N TRP A 137 2.32 3.31 -5.58
CA TRP A 137 3.75 3.04 -5.62
C TRP A 137 4.06 1.53 -5.54
N LEU A 138 3.47 0.84 -4.56
CA LEU A 138 3.65 -0.60 -4.37
C LEU A 138 3.14 -1.39 -5.58
N PHE A 139 2.00 -1.00 -6.16
CA PHE A 139 1.46 -1.64 -7.35
C PHE A 139 2.39 -1.54 -8.55
N VAL A 140 2.99 -0.37 -8.79
CA VAL A 140 3.97 -0.19 -9.87
C VAL A 140 5.21 -1.05 -9.66
N ASP A 141 5.70 -1.16 -8.42
CA ASP A 141 6.85 -2.04 -8.10
C ASP A 141 6.50 -3.52 -8.35
N LEU A 142 5.32 -3.97 -7.92
CA LEU A 142 4.84 -5.32 -8.18
C LEU A 142 4.67 -5.60 -9.68
N LEU A 143 4.14 -4.67 -10.46
CA LEU A 143 4.02 -4.83 -11.91
C LEU A 143 5.39 -5.02 -12.58
N ARG A 144 6.38 -4.20 -12.22
CA ARG A 144 7.74 -4.31 -12.76
C ARG A 144 8.39 -5.64 -12.39
N MET A 145 8.23 -6.06 -11.15
CA MET A 145 8.73 -7.33 -10.67
C MET A 145 8.06 -8.51 -11.39
N PHE A 146 6.73 -8.51 -11.47
CA PHE A 146 5.96 -9.55 -12.13
C PHE A 146 6.30 -9.64 -13.62
N SER A 147 6.46 -8.50 -14.31
CA SER A 147 6.92 -8.46 -15.71
C SER A 147 8.28 -9.15 -15.88
N LYS A 148 9.26 -8.86 -15.02
CA LYS A 148 10.57 -9.52 -15.04
C LYS A 148 10.45 -11.02 -14.77
N PHE A 149 9.59 -11.42 -13.82
CA PHE A 149 9.32 -12.80 -13.52
C PHE A 149 8.76 -13.55 -14.74
N VAL A 150 7.75 -12.99 -15.40
CA VAL A 150 7.13 -13.58 -16.60
C VAL A 150 8.16 -13.77 -17.72
N ILE A 151 8.99 -12.75 -17.99
CA ILE A 151 10.05 -12.84 -19.00
C ILE A 151 11.05 -13.95 -18.67
N GLN A 152 11.45 -14.10 -17.40
CA GLN A 152 12.37 -15.17 -17.01
C GLN A 152 11.73 -16.56 -17.03
N SER A 153 10.46 -16.66 -16.63
CA SER A 153 9.70 -17.90 -16.68
C SER A 153 9.54 -18.38 -18.12
N ALA A 154 9.23 -17.48 -19.06
CA ALA A 154 9.06 -17.80 -20.48
C ALA A 154 10.35 -18.30 -21.16
N LYS A 155 11.53 -17.79 -20.75
CA LYS A 155 12.83 -18.27 -21.27
C LYS A 155 13.18 -19.70 -20.86
N ARG A 156 12.47 -20.27 -19.88
CA ARG A 156 12.73 -21.60 -19.30
C ARG A 156 11.65 -22.63 -19.64
N GLN A 157 10.63 -22.23 -20.39
CA GLN A 157 9.71 -23.16 -21.06
C GLN A 157 10.33 -23.61 -22.38
#